data_AF-A0A931KEN0-F1
#
_entry.id   AF-A0A931KEN0-F1
#
_cell.length_a   1.000
_cell.length_b   1.000
_cell.length_c   1.000
_cell.angle_alpha   90.00
_cell.angle_beta   90.00
_cell.angle_gamma   90.00
#
_symmetry.space_group_name_H-M   'P 1'
#
loop_
_entity.id
_entity.type
_entity.pdbx_description
1 polymer ?
#
loop_
_entity_poly.entity_id
_entity_poly.type
_entity_poly.pdbx_seq_one_letter_code
_entity_poly.pdbx_strand_id
1 'polypeptide(L)'
;MHPDDECEFEQLLVSDESIRFIAGPRWKTETPETSRSLTEIGYYCIIWSISDIAKLKAEFIPSCDDWYCRSEQATIQFLRSEMDEAVITEGRIAISTIPSEEFPESSVKRLEKRYGDLRRYLRKNYSNSIIQWRNPSLPYAPAGPFRSANPSNPDPQVWVGPNALRWLREQPDRRIKQYRQSLVEAVLVDDKE
;
A
#
# COMPACT_ATOMS: atom_id res chain seq x y z
N MET A 1 -2.54 6.07 3.28
CA MET A 1 -2.35 6.14 4.74
C MET A 1 -1.74 7.48 5.07
N HIS A 2 -2.23 8.15 6.11
CA HIS A 2 -1.51 9.28 6.73
C HIS A 2 -0.27 8.74 7.48
N PRO A 3 0.81 9.52 7.70
CA PRO A 3 1.97 9.07 8.48
C PRO A 3 1.60 8.46 9.84
N ASP A 4 0.64 9.03 10.55
CA ASP A 4 0.16 8.48 11.83
C ASP A 4 -0.56 7.13 11.67
N ASP A 5 -1.37 6.97 10.60
CA ASP A 5 -2.00 5.68 10.29
C ASP A 5 -0.93 4.61 9.96
N GLU A 6 0.15 5.02 9.30
CA GLU A 6 1.27 4.15 8.96
C GLU A 6 2.09 3.77 10.19
N CYS A 7 2.27 4.68 11.14
CA CYS A 7 2.90 4.40 12.45
C CYS A 7 2.08 3.37 13.26
N GLU A 8 0.76 3.50 13.31
CA GLU A 8 -0.11 2.49 13.94
C GLU A 8 -0.02 1.13 13.22
N PHE A 9 0.05 1.15 11.88
CA PHE A 9 0.23 -0.05 11.07
C PHE A 9 1.60 -0.72 11.29
N GLU A 10 2.67 0.07 11.41
CA GLU A 10 4.02 -0.40 11.76
C GLU A 10 4.01 -1.09 13.12
N GLN A 11 3.44 -0.46 14.15
CA GLN A 11 3.34 -1.01 15.50
C GLN A 11 2.63 -2.37 15.53
N LEU A 12 1.54 -2.49 14.75
CA LEU A 12 0.85 -3.77 14.58
C LEU A 12 1.77 -4.83 13.98
N LEU A 13 2.51 -4.50 12.93
CA LEU A 13 3.40 -5.44 12.25
C LEU A 13 4.58 -5.88 13.12
N VAL A 14 5.26 -4.92 13.77
CA VAL A 14 6.45 -5.20 14.58
C VAL A 14 6.14 -5.80 15.94
N SER A 15 4.86 -5.91 16.32
CA SER A 15 4.43 -6.73 17.46
C SER A 15 4.82 -8.21 17.30
N ASP A 16 4.95 -8.68 16.06
CA ASP A 16 5.61 -9.93 15.72
C ASP A 16 7.13 -9.68 15.57
N GLU A 17 7.92 -10.23 16.49
CA GLU A 17 9.37 -10.05 16.51
C GLU A 17 10.10 -10.61 15.30
N SER A 18 9.45 -11.48 14.52
CA SER A 18 10.01 -12.05 13.31
C SER A 18 9.89 -11.14 12.09
N ILE A 19 9.09 -10.06 12.17
CA ILE A 19 8.88 -9.15 11.05
C ILE A 19 10.07 -8.21 10.84
N ARG A 20 10.47 -8.07 9.58
CA ARG A 20 11.49 -7.16 9.07
C ARG A 20 10.94 -6.40 7.88
N PHE A 21 11.39 -5.16 7.74
CA PHE A 21 11.14 -4.31 6.59
C PHE A 21 12.40 -4.20 5.74
N ILE A 22 12.22 -4.19 4.42
CA ILE A 22 13.30 -4.10 3.46
C ILE A 22 12.93 -3.04 2.41
N ALA A 23 13.86 -2.16 2.08
CA ALA A 23 13.74 -1.26 0.94
C ALA A 23 13.98 -2.05 -0.34
N GLY A 24 13.06 -1.99 -1.29
CA GLY A 24 13.12 -2.87 -2.46
C GLY A 24 12.26 -2.38 -3.62
N PRO A 25 12.14 -3.15 -4.72
CA PRO A 25 12.50 -4.56 -4.85
C PRO A 25 13.94 -4.82 -5.32
N ARG A 26 14.77 -3.78 -5.45
CA ARG A 26 16.17 -3.87 -5.91
C ARG A 26 17.14 -3.31 -4.90
N TRP A 27 18.35 -3.86 -4.86
CA TRP A 27 19.39 -3.51 -3.92
C TRP A 27 20.79 -3.78 -4.49
N LYS A 28 21.83 -3.21 -3.88
CA LYS A 28 23.21 -3.29 -4.38
C LYS A 28 23.95 -4.58 -4.02
N THR A 29 23.45 -5.35 -3.06
CA THR A 29 24.09 -6.57 -2.54
C THR A 29 23.10 -7.71 -2.55
N GLU A 30 23.52 -8.95 -2.82
CA GLU A 30 22.62 -10.12 -2.85
C GLU A 30 21.68 -10.22 -1.64
N THR A 31 22.20 -9.92 -0.45
CA THR A 31 21.41 -9.84 0.78
C THR A 31 20.96 -8.40 1.04
N PRO A 32 19.66 -8.14 1.24
CA PRO A 32 19.18 -6.81 1.55
C PRO A 32 19.45 -6.41 3.00
N GLU A 33 19.60 -5.11 3.23
CA GLU A 33 19.50 -4.54 4.57
C GLU A 33 18.08 -4.68 5.11
N THR A 34 17.96 -4.95 6.40
CA THR A 34 16.68 -5.15 7.07
C THR A 34 16.52 -4.15 8.20
N SER A 35 15.33 -3.58 8.34
CA SER A 35 14.96 -2.73 9.46
C SER A 35 13.80 -3.33 10.25
N ARG A 36 13.61 -2.84 11.48
CA ARG A 36 12.36 -2.98 12.23
C ARG A 36 11.57 -1.68 12.24
N SER A 37 11.99 -0.66 11.48
CA SER A 37 11.23 0.56 11.31
C SER A 37 10.95 0.90 9.84
N LEU A 38 9.75 1.40 9.56
CA LEU A 38 9.36 1.93 8.24
C LEU A 38 9.99 3.31 7.96
N THR A 39 10.45 4.02 8.98
CA THR A 39 11.09 5.34 8.82
C THR A 39 12.38 5.28 8.00
N GLU A 40 13.07 4.13 8.03
CA GLU A 40 14.30 3.87 7.29
C GLU A 40 14.05 3.35 5.87
N ILE A 41 12.79 3.08 5.53
CA ILE A 41 12.40 2.48 4.25
C ILE A 41 11.90 3.58 3.31
N GLY A 42 12.13 3.41 2.01
CA GLY A 42 11.59 4.31 0.98
C GLY A 42 10.12 4.03 0.66
N TYR A 43 9.71 4.41 -0.56
CA TYR A 43 8.35 4.22 -1.07
C TYR A 43 7.92 2.75 -1.18
N TYR A 44 8.80 1.88 -1.67
CA TYR A 44 8.51 0.46 -1.83
C TYR A 44 9.15 -0.32 -0.68
N CYS A 45 8.29 -0.90 0.15
CA CYS A 45 8.66 -1.72 1.29
C CYS A 45 8.31 -3.19 1.01
N ILE A 46 9.24 -4.09 1.30
CA ILE A 46 8.97 -5.51 1.44
C ILE A 46 8.84 -5.82 2.93
N ILE A 47 7.72 -6.42 3.33
CA ILE A 47 7.49 -6.94 4.67
C ILE A 47 7.80 -8.44 4.63
N TRP A 48 8.79 -8.85 5.40
CA TRP A 48 9.30 -10.21 5.45
C TRP A 48 9.25 -10.74 6.88
N SER A 49 8.82 -11.98 7.03
CA SER A 49 8.85 -12.72 8.30
C SER A 49 9.98 -13.74 8.27
N ILE A 50 11.00 -13.54 9.12
CA ILE A 50 12.15 -14.44 9.21
C ILE A 50 11.75 -15.82 9.78
N SER A 51 10.62 -15.90 10.50
CA SER A 51 10.07 -17.15 11.03
C SER A 51 9.35 -17.97 9.96
N ASP A 52 8.78 -17.30 8.95
CA ASP A 52 8.10 -17.96 7.85
C ASP A 52 9.09 -18.52 6.85
N ILE A 53 10.11 -17.73 6.49
CA ILE A 53 11.18 -18.07 5.55
C ILE A 53 12.49 -17.45 6.04
N ALA A 54 13.49 -18.29 6.31
CA ALA A 54 14.74 -17.84 6.91
C ALA A 54 15.67 -17.06 5.95
N LYS A 55 15.54 -17.27 4.63
CA LYS A 55 16.38 -16.61 3.62
C LYS A 55 15.56 -16.19 2.41
N LEU A 56 15.71 -14.92 2.02
CA LEU A 56 15.22 -14.41 0.75
C LEU A 56 16.15 -14.85 -0.39
N LYS A 57 15.57 -15.00 -1.57
CA LYS A 57 16.27 -15.21 -2.84
C LYS A 57 16.40 -13.88 -3.57
N ALA A 58 17.55 -13.68 -4.21
CA ALA A 58 17.80 -12.54 -5.07
C ALA A 58 18.42 -13.00 -6.39
N GLU A 59 18.20 -12.25 -7.47
CA GLU A 59 18.80 -12.48 -8.78
C GLU A 59 19.55 -11.22 -9.20
N PHE A 60 20.81 -11.38 -9.61
CA PHE A 60 21.60 -10.28 -10.15
C PHE A 60 21.11 -9.88 -11.55
N ILE A 61 20.90 -8.59 -11.77
CA ILE A 61 20.48 -8.00 -13.03
C ILE A 61 21.68 -7.25 -13.64
N PRO A 62 22.38 -7.83 -14.63
CA PRO A 62 23.61 -7.23 -15.18
C PRO A 62 23.41 -5.87 -15.85
N SER A 63 22.20 -5.59 -16.37
CA SER A 63 21.93 -4.34 -17.11
C SER A 63 21.86 -3.10 -16.21
N CYS A 64 21.66 -3.26 -14.90
CA CYS A 64 21.61 -2.14 -13.96
C CYS A 64 22.51 -2.32 -12.72
N ASP A 65 23.31 -3.38 -12.69
CA ASP A 65 24.22 -3.70 -11.57
C ASP A 65 23.50 -3.66 -10.21
N ASP A 66 22.33 -4.32 -10.18
CA ASP A 66 21.48 -4.47 -9.00
C ASP A 66 21.10 -5.94 -8.82
N TRP A 67 20.78 -6.32 -7.60
CA TRP A 67 20.09 -7.57 -7.30
C TRP A 67 18.60 -7.28 -7.09
N TYR A 68 17.75 -8.15 -7.62
CA TYR A 68 16.30 -8.06 -7.51
C TYR A 68 15.74 -9.16 -6.63
N CYS A 69 14.78 -8.82 -5.78
CA CYS A 69 14.09 -9.78 -4.91
C CYS A 69 13.32 -10.82 -5.73
N ARG A 70 13.66 -12.11 -5.58
CA ARG A 70 12.94 -13.25 -6.19
C ARG A 70 12.14 -14.03 -5.16
N SER A 71 11.52 -13.30 -4.23
CA SER A 71 10.80 -13.85 -3.08
C SER A 71 9.42 -13.21 -2.91
N GLU A 72 8.79 -12.81 -4.00
CA GLU A 72 7.46 -12.18 -3.99
C GLU A 72 6.36 -13.12 -3.50
N GLN A 73 6.54 -14.44 -3.64
CA GLN A 73 5.62 -15.46 -3.11
C GLN A 73 5.79 -15.73 -1.62
N ALA A 74 6.80 -15.10 -1.01
CA ALA A 74 7.27 -15.32 0.34
C ALA A 74 7.16 -14.05 1.21
N THR A 75 6.71 -12.95 0.62
CA THR A 75 6.76 -11.61 1.23
C THR A 75 5.47 -10.83 0.94
N ILE A 76 5.20 -9.81 1.75
CA ILE A 76 4.14 -8.83 1.47
C ILE A 76 4.81 -7.60 0.86
N GLN A 77 4.28 -7.14 -0.26
CA GLN A 77 4.70 -5.91 -0.92
C GLN A 77 3.85 -4.77 -0.39
N PHE A 78 4.48 -3.70 0.07
CA PHE A 78 3.83 -2.50 0.57
C PHE A 78 4.39 -1.27 -0.14
N LEU A 79 3.63 -0.76 -1.11
CA LEU A 79 3.83 0.56 -1.69
C LEU A 79 3.22 1.57 -0.74
N ARG A 80 4.05 2.39 -0.12
CA ARG A 80 3.62 3.36 0.88
C ARG A 80 2.91 4.52 0.23
N SER A 81 2.03 5.15 0.99
CA SER A 81 1.46 6.43 0.59
C SER A 81 2.53 7.51 0.65
N GLU A 82 2.49 8.43 -0.29
CA GLU A 82 3.24 9.68 -0.21
C GLU A 82 2.28 10.79 0.19
N MET A 83 2.79 11.80 0.88
CA MET A 83 1.97 12.90 1.36
C MET A 83 2.70 14.22 1.21
N ASP A 84 1.95 15.28 0.90
CA ASP A 84 2.33 16.68 1.13
C ASP A 84 1.20 17.41 1.87
N GLU A 85 1.24 18.74 1.92
CA GLU A 85 0.26 19.55 2.64
C GLU A 85 -1.18 19.40 2.13
N ALA A 86 -1.38 19.09 0.84
CA ALA A 86 -2.68 19.08 0.17
C ALA A 86 -3.06 17.72 -0.43
N VAL A 87 -2.11 16.80 -0.62
CA VAL A 87 -2.33 15.53 -1.32
C VAL A 87 -1.76 14.36 -0.55
N ILE A 88 -2.56 13.29 -0.43
CA ILE A 88 -2.09 11.94 -0.11
C ILE A 88 -2.21 11.05 -1.35
N THR A 89 -1.19 10.26 -1.67
CA THR A 89 -1.28 9.23 -2.70
C THR A 89 -1.77 7.90 -2.12
N GLU A 90 -2.48 7.13 -2.93
CA GLU A 90 -2.92 5.78 -2.59
C GLU A 90 -1.69 4.85 -2.44
N GLY A 91 -1.55 4.24 -1.27
CA GLY A 91 -0.61 3.14 -1.05
C GLY A 91 -1.24 1.81 -1.44
N ARG A 92 -0.42 0.78 -1.64
CA ARG A 92 -0.88 -0.56 -2.02
C ARG A 92 -0.22 -1.63 -1.18
N ILE A 93 -0.99 -2.61 -0.74
CA ILE A 93 -0.48 -3.79 -0.05
C ILE A 93 -0.89 -5.02 -0.86
N ALA A 94 0.07 -5.89 -1.17
CA ALA A 94 -0.15 -7.05 -2.01
C ALA A 94 0.71 -8.25 -1.59
N ILE A 95 0.26 -9.44 -1.95
CA ILE A 95 1.06 -10.67 -1.97
C ILE A 95 1.01 -11.25 -3.39
N SER A 96 2.01 -12.04 -3.77
CA SER A 96 1.94 -12.76 -5.04
C SER A 96 0.81 -13.79 -5.03
N THR A 97 0.08 -13.90 -6.14
CA THR A 97 -0.97 -14.91 -6.34
C THR A 97 -0.50 -16.05 -7.24
N ILE A 98 0.78 -16.06 -7.63
CA ILE A 98 1.35 -17.07 -8.53
C ILE A 98 1.84 -18.25 -7.67
N PRO A 99 1.38 -19.49 -7.94
CA PRO A 99 1.89 -20.68 -7.27
C PRO A 99 3.41 -20.79 -7.46
N SER A 100 4.13 -21.17 -6.41
CA SER A 100 5.56 -21.42 -6.48
C SER A 100 5.91 -22.70 -5.75
N GLU A 101 6.60 -23.59 -6.45
CA GLU A 101 7.19 -24.80 -5.88
C GLU A 101 8.51 -24.50 -5.14
N GLU A 102 9.00 -23.27 -5.25
CA GLU A 102 10.29 -22.86 -4.68
C GLU A 102 10.26 -22.59 -3.18
N PHE A 103 9.06 -22.41 -2.60
CA PHE A 103 8.87 -22.13 -1.18
C PHE A 103 7.99 -23.20 -0.55
N PRO A 104 8.26 -23.59 0.72
CA PRO A 104 7.43 -24.58 1.39
C PRO A 104 5.97 -24.13 1.48
N GLU A 105 5.03 -25.03 1.16
CA GLU A 105 3.58 -24.74 1.21
C GLU A 105 3.15 -24.17 2.58
N SER A 106 3.76 -24.66 3.66
CA SER A 106 3.48 -24.15 5.00
C SER A 106 3.86 -22.67 5.19
N SER A 107 4.94 -22.21 4.55
CA SER A 107 5.39 -20.82 4.58
C SER A 107 4.43 -19.92 3.79
N VAL A 108 4.00 -20.37 2.61
CA VAL A 108 3.01 -19.65 1.79
C VAL A 108 1.68 -19.49 2.54
N LYS A 109 1.19 -20.57 3.18
CA LYS A 109 -0.03 -20.51 4.01
C LYS A 109 0.09 -19.53 5.18
N ARG A 110 1.26 -19.45 5.82
CA ARG A 110 1.50 -18.48 6.91
C ARG A 110 1.51 -17.04 6.39
N LEU A 111 2.12 -16.79 5.23
CA LEU A 111 2.05 -15.49 4.54
C LEU A 111 0.60 -15.09 4.22
N GLU A 112 -0.16 -15.99 3.61
CA GLU A 112 -1.57 -15.75 3.27
C GLU A 112 -2.42 -15.46 4.51
N LYS A 113 -2.21 -16.22 5.59
CA LYS A 113 -2.87 -15.99 6.87
C LYS A 113 -2.55 -14.59 7.39
N ARG A 114 -1.27 -14.21 7.42
CA ARG A 114 -0.82 -12.89 7.88
C ARG A 114 -1.43 -11.77 7.06
N TYR A 115 -1.40 -11.89 5.73
CA TYR A 115 -2.07 -10.93 4.85
C TYR A 115 -3.57 -10.87 5.08
N GLY A 116 -4.22 -12.01 5.33
CA GLY A 116 -5.64 -12.09 5.70
C GLY A 116 -5.96 -11.37 7.01
N ASP A 117 -5.10 -11.52 8.02
CA ASP A 117 -5.23 -10.83 9.32
C ASP A 117 -5.05 -9.32 9.17
N LEU A 118 -4.07 -8.87 8.38
CA LEU A 118 -3.88 -7.45 8.03
C LEU A 118 -5.10 -6.88 7.31
N ARG A 119 -5.62 -7.60 6.31
CA ARG A 119 -6.83 -7.19 5.59
C ARG A 119 -8.03 -7.08 6.53
N ARG A 120 -8.17 -7.99 7.49
CA ARG A 120 -9.24 -7.94 8.50
C ARG A 120 -9.08 -6.72 9.41
N TYR A 121 -7.85 -6.41 9.83
CA TYR A 121 -7.55 -5.21 10.60
C TYR A 121 -7.93 -3.93 9.83
N LEU A 122 -7.48 -3.78 8.57
CA LEU A 122 -7.80 -2.60 7.76
C LEU A 122 -9.32 -2.47 7.61
N ARG A 123 -10.02 -3.56 7.30
CA ARG A 123 -11.48 -3.57 7.18
C ARG A 123 -12.23 -3.14 8.43
N LYS A 124 -11.66 -3.41 9.60
CA LYS A 124 -12.26 -3.06 10.88
C LYS A 124 -12.04 -1.60 11.26
N ASN A 125 -10.87 -1.06 10.93
CA ASN A 125 -10.43 0.24 11.47
C ASN A 125 -10.45 1.38 10.44
N TYR A 126 -10.48 1.05 9.14
CA TYR A 126 -10.43 2.03 8.06
C TYR A 126 -11.81 2.16 7.42
N SER A 127 -12.13 3.33 6.89
CA SER A 127 -13.37 3.58 6.15
C SER A 127 -13.16 3.37 4.66
N ASN A 128 -14.13 2.80 3.97
CA ASN A 128 -14.16 2.70 2.51
C ASN A 128 -15.48 3.27 1.97
N SER A 129 -15.60 3.44 0.65
CA SER A 129 -16.80 4.03 0.03
C SER A 129 -17.13 5.45 0.53
N ILE A 130 -16.12 6.18 1.03
CA ILE A 130 -16.26 7.55 1.53
C ILE A 130 -15.58 8.58 0.65
N ILE A 131 -14.92 8.14 -0.42
CA ILE A 131 -14.31 9.00 -1.42
C ILE A 131 -14.86 8.71 -2.80
N GLN A 132 -14.92 9.73 -3.64
CA GLN A 132 -15.31 9.64 -5.04
C GLN A 132 -14.24 10.23 -5.93
N TRP A 133 -13.91 9.53 -7.02
CA TRP A 133 -12.95 10.00 -8.01
C TRP A 133 -13.61 11.01 -8.93
N ARG A 134 -12.91 12.12 -9.22
CA ARG A 134 -13.37 13.15 -10.14
C ARG A 134 -12.23 13.75 -10.95
N ASN A 135 -12.57 14.21 -12.15
CA ASN A 135 -11.69 15.09 -12.92
C ASN A 135 -11.83 16.52 -12.37
N PRO A 136 -10.77 17.12 -11.80
CA PRO A 136 -10.84 18.44 -11.19
C PRO A 136 -11.14 19.55 -12.21
N SER A 137 -10.76 19.37 -13.48
CA SER A 137 -11.02 20.34 -14.54
C SER A 137 -12.46 20.33 -15.04
N LEU A 138 -13.21 19.24 -14.81
CA LEU A 138 -14.57 19.05 -15.31
C LEU A 138 -15.45 18.27 -14.30
N PRO A 139 -15.61 18.71 -13.05
CA PRO A 139 -16.08 17.86 -11.94
C PRO A 139 -17.49 17.28 -12.09
N TYR A 140 -18.33 17.84 -12.95
CA TYR A 140 -19.72 17.43 -13.18
C TYR A 140 -20.02 17.09 -14.64
N ALA A 141 -18.98 16.81 -15.45
CA ALA A 141 -19.21 16.44 -16.84
C ALA A 141 -19.97 15.10 -16.91
N PRO A 142 -21.05 15.01 -17.70
CA PRO A 142 -21.85 13.81 -17.78
C PRO A 142 -21.03 12.63 -18.33
N ALA A 143 -21.35 11.43 -17.86
CA ALA A 143 -20.83 10.19 -18.44
C ALA A 143 -21.22 10.13 -19.93
N GLY A 144 -20.32 9.61 -20.75
CA GLY A 144 -20.53 9.49 -22.19
C GLY A 144 -20.04 8.15 -22.71
N PRO A 145 -20.30 7.80 -23.99
CA PRO A 145 -19.92 6.51 -24.56
C PRO A 145 -18.43 6.18 -24.50
N PHE A 146 -17.58 7.19 -24.26
CA PHE A 146 -16.13 7.04 -24.08
C PHE A 146 -15.62 7.70 -22.78
N ARG A 147 -16.50 7.96 -21.81
CA ARG A 147 -16.14 8.67 -20.56
C ARG A 147 -16.83 8.01 -19.36
N SER A 148 -16.03 7.58 -18.39
CA SER A 148 -16.50 7.10 -17.09
C SER A 148 -17.32 8.16 -16.36
N ALA A 149 -18.15 7.73 -15.41
CA ALA A 149 -18.89 8.63 -14.52
C ALA A 149 -17.94 9.61 -13.80
N ASN A 150 -18.35 10.87 -13.72
CA ASN A 150 -17.58 11.94 -13.11
C ASN A 150 -18.51 12.94 -12.37
N PRO A 151 -18.54 12.93 -11.03
CA PRO A 151 -17.74 12.06 -10.17
C PRO A 151 -18.14 10.58 -10.33
N SER A 152 -17.23 9.67 -9.98
CA SER A 152 -17.53 8.25 -9.87
C SER A 152 -18.50 7.99 -8.72
N ASN A 153 -19.07 6.79 -8.67
CA ASN A 153 -19.62 6.30 -7.41
C ASN A 153 -18.52 6.26 -6.33
N PRO A 154 -18.89 6.28 -5.04
CA PRO A 154 -17.91 6.13 -3.97
C PRO A 154 -17.12 4.83 -4.14
N ASP A 155 -15.79 4.90 -3.99
CA ASP A 155 -14.91 3.77 -4.27
C ASP A 155 -14.79 2.83 -3.05
N PRO A 156 -15.33 1.59 -3.11
CA PRO A 156 -15.24 0.64 -2.01
C PRO A 156 -13.88 -0.04 -1.89
N GLN A 157 -13.00 0.12 -2.88
CA GLN A 157 -11.67 -0.51 -2.92
C GLN A 157 -10.61 0.32 -2.20
N VAL A 158 -10.83 1.62 -2.05
CA VAL A 158 -9.94 2.51 -1.32
C VAL A 158 -10.33 2.56 0.15
N TRP A 159 -9.36 2.22 1.01
CA TRP A 159 -9.50 2.26 2.46
C TRP A 159 -8.74 3.46 3.01
N VAL A 160 -9.44 4.33 3.71
CA VAL A 160 -8.92 5.56 4.31
C VAL A 160 -8.79 5.36 5.82
N GLY A 161 -7.57 5.54 6.32
CA GLY A 161 -7.27 5.45 7.75
C GLY A 161 -7.91 6.59 8.54
N PRO A 162 -8.09 6.43 9.86
CA PRO A 162 -8.73 7.42 10.71
C PRO A 162 -8.03 8.78 10.70
N ASN A 163 -6.69 8.81 10.67
CA ASN A 163 -5.94 10.06 10.64
C ASN A 163 -5.97 10.69 9.24
N ALA A 164 -5.89 9.89 8.17
CA ALA A 164 -6.12 10.39 6.80
C ALA A 164 -7.52 11.00 6.63
N LEU A 165 -8.55 10.38 7.22
CA LEU A 165 -9.91 10.88 7.18
C LEU A 165 -10.06 12.19 7.96
N ARG A 166 -9.47 12.28 9.16
CA ARG A 166 -9.43 13.54 9.93
C ARG A 166 -8.76 14.64 9.11
N TRP A 167 -7.59 14.33 8.55
CA TRP A 167 -6.84 15.25 7.70
C TRP A 167 -7.66 15.72 6.50
N LEU A 168 -8.36 14.83 5.77
CA LEU A 168 -9.22 15.23 4.66
C LEU A 168 -10.38 16.15 5.07
N ARG A 169 -10.93 15.98 6.28
CA ARG A 169 -12.06 16.79 6.78
C ARG A 169 -11.65 18.19 7.23
N GLU A 170 -10.40 18.36 7.64
CA GLU A 170 -9.91 19.64 8.15
C GLU A 170 -9.81 20.74 7.08
N GLN A 171 -9.54 20.38 5.83
CA GLN A 171 -9.46 21.37 4.74
C GLN A 171 -10.12 20.86 3.46
N PRO A 172 -11.02 21.65 2.83
CA PRO A 172 -11.81 21.23 1.69
C PRO A 172 -11.02 21.15 0.37
N ASP A 173 -9.77 21.59 0.34
CA ASP A 173 -8.85 21.50 -0.79
C ASP A 173 -7.99 20.24 -0.78
N ARG A 174 -7.94 19.50 0.34
CA ARG A 174 -7.18 18.25 0.46
C ARG A 174 -7.74 17.13 -0.41
N ARG A 175 -6.86 16.35 -1.04
CA ARG A 175 -7.20 15.32 -2.03
C ARG A 175 -6.48 14.00 -1.80
N ILE A 176 -7.07 12.94 -2.33
CA ILE A 176 -6.37 11.68 -2.58
C ILE A 176 -6.02 11.57 -4.08
N LYS A 177 -4.84 11.06 -4.43
CA LYS A 177 -4.48 10.68 -5.81
C LYS A 177 -4.05 9.22 -5.89
N GLN A 178 -4.24 8.57 -7.03
CA GLN A 178 -3.70 7.21 -7.24
C GLN A 178 -2.15 7.20 -7.26
N TYR A 179 -1.56 8.25 -7.82
CA TYR A 179 -0.13 8.55 -7.86
C TYR A 179 0.02 10.06 -8.12
N ARG A 180 1.22 10.62 -7.88
CA ARG A 180 1.45 12.08 -7.90
C ARG A 180 0.95 12.79 -9.16
N GLN A 181 1.20 12.19 -10.33
CA GLN A 181 0.84 12.75 -11.64
C GLN A 181 -0.57 12.37 -12.11
N SER A 182 -1.38 11.70 -11.28
CA SER A 182 -2.76 11.36 -11.63
C SER A 182 -3.57 12.62 -11.92
N LEU A 183 -4.22 12.62 -13.08
CA LEU A 183 -5.16 13.68 -13.49
C LEU A 183 -6.50 13.60 -12.75
N VAL A 184 -6.83 12.43 -12.21
CA VAL A 184 -8.04 12.19 -11.44
C VAL A 184 -7.71 12.27 -9.96
N GLU A 185 -8.59 12.94 -9.21
CA GLU A 185 -8.45 13.19 -7.79
C GLU A 185 -9.66 12.65 -7.05
N ALA A 186 -9.44 12.08 -5.89
CA ALA A 186 -10.49 11.65 -4.99
C ALA A 186 -10.74 12.71 -3.92
N VAL A 187 -12.03 12.97 -3.67
CA VAL A 187 -12.52 13.83 -2.60
C VAL A 187 -13.48 13.05 -1.72
N LEU A 188 -13.68 13.53 -0.48
CA LEU A 188 -14.73 13.00 0.37
C LEU A 188 -16.09 13.15 -0.32
N VAL A 189 -16.94 12.15 -0.15
CA VAL A 189 -18.36 12.25 -0.50
C VAL A 189 -18.99 13.22 0.50
N ASP A 190 -19.79 14.18 0.01
CA ASP A 190 -20.54 15.07 0.89
C ASP A 190 -21.47 14.21 1.76
N ASP A 191 -21.37 14.33 3.08
CA ASP A 191 -22.33 13.73 4.00
C ASP A 191 -23.70 14.30 3.61
N LYS A 192 -24.58 13.45 3.06
CA LYS A 192 -25.98 13.84 2.85
C LYS A 192 -26.58 14.03 4.24
N GLU A 193 -26.72 15.28 4.67
CA GLU A 193 -27.59 15.67 5.78
C GLU A 193 -29.02 15.17 5.57
#